data_AF-A0A5C8LGZ4-F1
#
_entry.id   AF-A0A5C8LGZ4-F1
#
_cell.length_a   1.000
_cell.length_b   1.000
_cell.length_c   1.000
_cell.angle_alpha   90.00
_cell.angle_beta   90.00
_cell.angle_gamma   90.00
#
_symmetry.space_group_name_H-M   'P 1'
#
loop_
_entity.id
_entity.type
_entity.pdbx_description
1 polymer ?
#
loop_
_entity_poly.entity_id
_entity_poly.type
_entity_poly.pdbx_seq_one_letter_code
_entity_poly.pdbx_strand_id
1 'polypeptide(L)'
;MKINYLSFFVGALLIVNSAFSQVGINTNDPKAQLDVEAANAVSPQPSDGLLVPRVQTLPAAGADQHSMIIYLTNTIGVFTPGFYYWDENASNWISFGGGATVTTGDYWDLEGNTGTNSATDFIGTLDNEDFVIRTNNQSRLRVSTKSQLEFLNTGNSVFIGLNSGENDDLSSNQNTYVGTQSAQANTSGSSNTVIGYQALRNNSIGSNNTIIGSQSFALASNAENNIAIGAGAGAFAGFFGSPGSNLLYIEPSTTNSPLIGGNFSTNRVGVNRDVNNLTHTLTVGGNVFAQSGFFTGAGGSYPDYVFQQYFEGESSILPSYEFKTLEEVEQFIKAHGHLPGVKSYNEVKENNFNIELSATSIKNLEKIEELFLYSIELNSKVKSQAKELQEKDSQIDDLEQRIERLEKLILAKKG
;
A
#
# COMPACT_ATOMS: atom_id res chain seq x y z
N MET A 1 66.26 115.64 12.87
CA MET A 1 66.48 114.25 13.33
C MET A 1 65.65 113.35 12.41
N LYS A 2 66.14 113.00 11.21
CA LYS A 2 66.98 111.84 10.82
C LYS A 2 66.40 110.45 11.20
N ILE A 3 66.12 109.66 10.15
CA ILE A 3 66.25 108.17 9.99
C ILE A 3 65.07 107.32 10.53
N ASN A 4 64.60 106.21 9.94
CA ASN A 4 64.47 105.62 8.58
C ASN A 4 63.72 104.26 8.76
N TYR A 5 63.10 103.78 7.66
CA TYR A 5 62.71 102.39 7.30
C TYR A 5 61.69 101.63 8.18
N LEU A 6 60.60 101.12 7.57
CA LEU A 6 60.48 99.70 7.15
C LEU A 6 59.02 99.35 6.77
N SER A 7 58.87 98.89 5.53
CA SER A 7 57.83 98.09 4.87
C SER A 7 56.72 97.43 5.72
N PHE A 8 55.47 97.44 5.23
CA PHE A 8 54.82 96.18 4.82
C PHE A 8 53.61 96.39 3.90
N PHE A 9 53.61 95.61 2.83
CA PHE A 9 52.60 95.48 1.79
C PHE A 9 51.38 94.75 2.38
N VAL A 10 50.21 95.38 2.41
CA VAL A 10 48.94 94.69 2.76
C VAL A 10 47.96 94.95 1.63
N GLY A 11 48.09 94.14 0.58
CA GLY A 11 47.15 94.05 -0.53
C GLY A 11 46.60 92.63 -0.61
N ALA A 12 45.49 92.40 0.10
CA ALA A 12 44.49 91.34 -0.03
C ALA A 12 44.94 89.99 -0.64
N LEU A 13 45.23 89.02 0.23
CA LEU A 13 45.15 87.60 -0.08
C LEU A 13 43.65 87.23 -0.17
N LEU A 14 43.11 87.09 -1.38
CA LEU A 14 41.80 86.49 -1.63
C LEU A 14 41.88 84.98 -1.29
N ILE A 15 41.68 84.65 -0.02
CA ILE A 15 41.42 83.28 0.41
C ILE A 15 39.99 82.96 -0.03
N VAL A 16 39.85 82.30 -1.17
CA VAL A 16 38.61 81.66 -1.59
C VAL A 16 38.44 80.44 -0.68
N ASN A 17 37.86 80.63 0.49
CA ASN A 17 37.31 79.52 1.25
C ASN A 17 36.06 79.07 0.50
N SER A 18 36.12 77.89 -0.13
CA SER A 18 34.96 77.17 -0.61
C SER A 18 34.06 76.89 0.60
N ALA A 19 33.08 77.76 0.85
CA ALA A 19 32.08 77.49 1.86
C ALA A 19 31.20 76.34 1.36
N PHE A 20 31.23 75.21 2.05
CA PHE A 20 30.30 74.12 1.79
C PHE A 20 28.88 74.61 2.09
N SER A 21 27.94 74.41 1.16
CA SER A 21 26.53 74.82 1.29
C SER A 21 25.69 73.86 2.15
N GLN A 22 26.33 73.11 3.05
CA GLN A 22 25.66 72.12 3.90
C GLN A 22 25.10 72.80 5.16
N VAL A 23 23.91 72.37 5.57
CA VAL A 23 23.25 72.82 6.80
C VAL A 23 23.34 71.71 7.83
N GLY A 24 24.14 71.92 8.87
CA GLY A 24 24.17 71.07 10.06
C GLY A 24 23.27 71.65 11.16
N ILE A 25 22.42 70.83 11.77
CA ILE A 25 21.69 71.16 13.01
C ILE A 25 22.24 70.24 14.10
N ASN A 26 22.78 70.84 15.16
CA ASN A 26 23.50 70.18 16.26
C ASN A 26 24.77 69.39 15.85
N THR A 27 25.33 69.63 14.66
CA THR A 27 26.62 69.09 14.21
C THR A 27 27.45 70.15 13.49
N ASN A 28 28.77 70.14 13.69
CA ASN A 28 29.73 71.05 13.04
C ASN A 28 30.42 70.41 11.83
N ASP A 29 30.11 69.15 11.52
CA ASP A 29 30.71 68.36 10.44
C ASP A 29 29.61 67.59 9.67
N PRO A 30 28.67 68.32 9.01
CA PRO A 30 27.51 67.71 8.37
C PRO A 30 27.93 66.77 7.24
N LYS A 31 27.33 65.57 7.22
CA LYS A 31 27.60 64.50 6.24
C LYS A 31 26.64 64.50 5.06
N ALA A 32 25.61 65.34 5.09
CA ALA A 32 24.65 65.54 4.00
C ALA A 32 24.40 67.04 3.73
N GLN A 33 23.59 67.37 2.72
CA GLN A 33 23.20 68.76 2.46
C GLN A 33 22.37 69.36 3.60
N LEU A 34 21.54 68.54 4.24
CA LEU A 34 20.92 68.81 5.53
C LEU A 34 21.24 67.63 6.44
N ASP A 35 21.94 67.88 7.53
CA ASP A 35 22.29 66.89 8.53
C ASP A 35 21.75 67.33 9.90
N VAL A 36 20.95 66.49 10.54
CA VAL A 36 20.29 66.79 11.81
C VAL A 36 20.67 65.69 12.80
N GLU A 37 21.56 66.02 13.73
CA GLU A 37 21.98 65.10 14.78
C GLU A 37 21.20 65.33 16.07
N ALA A 38 20.89 64.24 16.78
CA ALA A 38 20.32 64.32 18.13
C ALA A 38 21.32 64.99 19.07
N ALA A 39 20.86 65.87 19.98
CA ALA A 39 21.75 66.50 20.96
C ALA A 39 22.47 65.47 21.85
N ASN A 40 21.84 64.31 22.08
CA ASN A 40 22.48 63.13 22.66
C ASN A 40 21.93 61.85 22.02
N ALA A 41 22.72 61.21 21.15
CA ALA A 41 22.32 59.96 20.48
C ALA A 41 22.06 58.78 21.45
N VAL A 42 22.59 58.80 22.67
CA VAL A 42 22.41 57.74 23.67
C VAL A 42 21.16 57.98 24.53
N SER A 43 20.72 59.23 24.68
CA SER A 43 19.54 59.61 25.46
C SER A 43 18.83 60.80 24.81
N PRO A 44 18.12 60.57 23.68
CA PRO A 44 17.52 61.64 22.90
C PRO A 44 16.39 62.33 23.66
N GLN A 45 16.28 63.64 23.50
CA GLN A 45 15.16 64.45 23.99
C GLN A 45 14.01 64.44 22.98
N PRO A 46 12.75 64.71 23.39
CA PRO A 46 11.63 64.84 22.46
C PRO A 46 11.82 65.87 21.33
N SER A 47 12.77 66.80 21.49
CA SER A 47 13.16 67.79 20.49
C SER A 47 14.18 67.30 19.46
N ASP A 48 14.79 66.12 19.64
CA ASP A 48 15.85 65.58 18.79
C ASP A 48 15.31 64.92 17.50
N GLY A 49 14.20 65.44 16.97
CA GLY A 49 13.54 64.94 15.76
C GLY A 49 13.20 66.05 14.76
N LEU A 50 12.85 65.66 13.54
CA LEU A 50 12.43 66.58 12.48
C LEU A 50 10.90 66.62 12.37
N LEU A 51 10.30 67.78 12.59
CA LEU A 51 8.90 68.02 12.24
C LEU A 51 8.81 68.46 10.77
N VAL A 52 8.21 67.60 9.94
CA VAL A 52 7.81 67.98 8.58
C VAL A 52 6.48 68.76 8.61
N PRO A 53 6.16 69.53 7.55
CA PRO A 53 4.89 70.25 7.47
C PRO A 53 3.69 69.31 7.68
N ARG A 54 2.87 69.63 8.68
CA ARG A 54 1.60 68.94 8.93
C ARG A 54 0.50 69.64 8.14
N VAL A 55 -0.19 68.89 7.30
CA VAL A 55 -1.28 69.42 6.47
C VAL A 55 -2.59 68.73 6.81
N GLN A 56 -3.69 69.46 6.67
CA GLN A 56 -5.04 68.89 6.75
C GLN A 56 -5.58 68.52 5.37
N THR A 57 -4.95 69.01 4.30
CA THR A 57 -5.28 68.74 2.88
C THR A 57 -4.03 68.53 2.05
N LEU A 58 -4.08 67.64 1.06
CA LEU A 58 -2.97 67.44 0.13
C LEU A 58 -2.86 68.66 -0.83
N PRO A 59 -1.72 69.36 -0.86
CA PRO A 59 -1.56 70.50 -1.76
C PRO A 59 -1.36 70.03 -3.20
N ALA A 60 -1.69 70.91 -4.15
CA ALA A 60 -1.24 70.76 -5.53
C ALA A 60 0.29 70.86 -5.56
N ALA A 61 0.93 69.91 -6.23
CA ALA A 61 2.38 69.82 -6.36
C ALA A 61 2.73 69.53 -7.83
N GLY A 62 3.92 69.93 -8.24
CA GLY A 62 4.47 69.63 -9.56
C GLY A 62 5.95 69.27 -9.46
N ALA A 63 6.66 69.33 -10.59
CA ALA A 63 8.05 68.90 -10.70
C ALA A 63 9.00 69.47 -9.61
N ASP A 64 8.84 70.74 -9.23
CA ASP A 64 9.68 71.39 -8.20
C ASP A 64 9.46 70.83 -6.79
N GLN A 65 8.33 70.16 -6.54
CA GLN A 65 7.99 69.52 -5.28
C GLN A 65 8.29 68.02 -5.29
N HIS A 66 8.94 67.48 -6.33
CA HIS A 66 9.28 66.06 -6.34
C HIS A 66 10.12 65.69 -5.11
N SER A 67 9.71 64.63 -4.41
CA SER A 67 10.25 64.20 -3.11
C SER A 67 9.95 65.11 -1.90
N MET A 68 9.03 66.08 -2.03
CA MET A 68 8.55 66.88 -0.90
C MET A 68 7.81 66.02 0.12
N ILE A 69 8.15 66.15 1.40
CA ILE A 69 7.56 65.37 2.51
C ILE A 69 6.55 66.20 3.29
N ILE A 70 5.40 65.61 3.60
CA ILE A 70 4.37 66.16 4.48
C ILE A 70 3.86 65.08 5.44
N TYR A 71 3.19 65.51 6.51
CA TYR A 71 2.38 64.64 7.34
C TYR A 71 0.90 65.06 7.21
N LEU A 72 0.07 64.20 6.62
CA LEU A 72 -1.37 64.40 6.55
C LEU A 72 -1.99 64.10 7.92
N THR A 73 -2.80 65.01 8.45
CA THR A 73 -3.38 64.90 9.80
C THR A 73 -4.83 64.39 9.82
N ASN A 74 -5.54 64.43 8.69
CA ASN A 74 -6.93 64.03 8.55
C ASN A 74 -7.11 63.08 7.36
N THR A 75 -8.13 62.23 7.37
CA THR A 75 -8.47 61.39 6.21
C THR A 75 -9.08 62.22 5.08
N ILE A 76 -8.60 62.03 3.84
CA ILE A 76 -9.14 62.64 2.61
C ILE A 76 -9.29 61.56 1.55
N GLY A 77 -10.53 61.17 1.23
CA GLY A 77 -10.78 60.09 0.28
C GLY A 77 -10.07 58.80 0.73
N VAL A 78 -9.11 58.35 -0.08
CA VAL A 78 -8.28 57.15 0.19
C VAL A 78 -7.03 57.43 1.03
N PHE A 79 -6.67 58.70 1.25
CA PHE A 79 -5.48 59.08 2.01
C PHE A 79 -5.81 59.16 3.50
N THR A 80 -5.12 58.37 4.32
CA THR A 80 -5.25 58.36 5.79
C THR A 80 -4.14 59.18 6.44
N PRO A 81 -4.29 59.62 7.72
CA PRO A 81 -3.24 60.36 8.40
C PRO A 81 -1.89 59.61 8.41
N GLY A 82 -0.81 60.29 8.01
CA GLY A 82 0.49 59.65 7.83
C GLY A 82 1.48 60.51 7.06
N PHE A 83 2.70 60.01 6.91
CA PHE A 83 3.75 60.66 6.11
C PHE A 83 3.56 60.37 4.62
N TYR A 84 3.65 61.40 3.78
CA TYR A 84 3.58 61.27 2.32
C TYR A 84 4.72 62.02 1.64
N TYR A 85 5.19 61.52 0.49
CA TYR A 85 6.00 62.27 -0.46
C TYR A 85 5.29 62.50 -1.79
N TRP A 86 5.61 63.58 -2.48
CA TRP A 86 5.14 63.82 -3.85
C TRP A 86 6.02 63.08 -4.87
N ASP A 87 5.42 62.18 -5.64
CA ASP A 87 6.06 61.56 -6.80
C ASP A 87 5.52 62.21 -8.08
N GLU A 88 6.39 62.92 -8.79
CA GLU A 88 6.02 63.63 -10.02
C GLU A 88 5.76 62.65 -11.16
N ASN A 89 6.48 61.52 -11.20
CA ASN A 89 6.30 60.51 -12.24
C ASN A 89 4.94 59.82 -12.12
N ALA A 90 4.49 59.61 -10.89
CA ALA A 90 3.15 59.11 -10.59
C ALA A 90 2.08 60.22 -10.57
N SER A 91 2.51 61.50 -10.59
CA SER A 91 1.67 62.68 -10.37
C SER A 91 0.75 62.52 -9.16
N ASN A 92 1.27 61.96 -8.07
CA ASN A 92 0.49 61.60 -6.89
C ASN A 92 1.30 61.66 -5.59
N TRP A 93 0.57 61.80 -4.48
CA TRP A 93 1.11 61.66 -3.13
C TRP A 93 1.25 60.18 -2.76
N ILE A 94 2.44 59.75 -2.38
CA ILE A 94 2.78 58.37 -2.01
C ILE A 94 3.10 58.30 -0.52
N SER A 95 2.54 57.34 0.22
CA SER A 95 2.79 57.18 1.66
C SER A 95 4.20 56.63 1.92
N PHE A 96 4.95 57.22 2.87
CA PHE A 96 6.30 56.77 3.29
C PHE A 96 6.32 55.36 3.89
N GLY A 97 5.16 54.85 4.29
CA GLY A 97 5.05 53.54 4.90
C GLY A 97 4.59 52.44 3.96
N GLY A 98 4.50 52.64 2.63
CA GLY A 98 3.90 51.66 1.72
C GLY A 98 2.65 50.89 2.22
N GLY A 99 1.76 51.37 3.09
CA GLY A 99 1.58 52.68 3.69
C GLY A 99 0.23 53.27 3.41
N ALA A 100 -0.46 52.74 2.39
CA ALA A 100 -1.83 52.37 2.64
C ALA A 100 -1.80 51.52 3.93
N THR A 101 -2.82 51.60 4.76
CA THR A 101 -3.28 50.35 5.36
C THR A 101 -3.23 49.34 4.21
N VAL A 102 -2.36 48.32 4.24
CA VAL A 102 -2.43 47.25 3.24
C VAL A 102 -3.72 46.52 3.59
N THR A 103 -4.84 47.12 3.22
CA THR A 103 -6.20 46.64 3.45
C THR A 103 -6.65 45.72 2.33
N THR A 104 -5.76 45.32 1.42
CA THR A 104 -5.97 44.26 0.43
C THR A 104 -4.66 43.94 -0.29
N GLY A 105 -4.22 42.68 -0.23
CA GLY A 105 -4.06 41.95 -1.49
C GLY A 105 -2.75 41.21 -1.75
N ASP A 106 -1.58 41.81 -1.55
CA ASP A 106 -0.40 41.33 -2.31
C ASP A 106 0.48 40.28 -1.59
N TYR A 107 0.15 39.92 -0.35
CA TYR A 107 0.87 38.89 0.41
C TYR A 107 -0.10 37.94 1.12
N TRP A 108 0.34 36.70 1.33
CA TRP A 108 -0.34 35.78 2.23
C TRP A 108 0.11 36.05 3.66
N ASP A 109 -0.79 36.52 4.52
CA ASP A 109 -0.52 36.81 5.93
C ASP A 109 -0.17 35.51 6.69
N LEU A 110 0.71 35.60 7.68
CA LEU A 110 1.04 34.49 8.59
C LEU A 110 -0.17 34.06 9.42
N GLU A 111 -1.09 34.98 9.73
CA GLU A 111 -2.36 34.67 10.38
C GLU A 111 -3.48 34.29 9.38
N GLY A 112 -3.18 34.39 8.08
CA GLY A 112 -4.10 34.09 6.98
C GLY A 112 -4.90 35.29 6.49
N ASN A 113 -5.38 35.19 5.24
CA ASN A 113 -6.15 36.25 4.58
C ASN A 113 -7.67 36.00 4.74
N THR A 114 -8.45 37.05 4.99
CA THR A 114 -9.93 37.00 4.94
C THR A 114 -10.45 37.52 3.59
N GLY A 115 -11.62 37.03 3.14
CA GLY A 115 -12.28 37.56 1.94
C GLY A 115 -11.71 37.10 0.58
N THR A 116 -11.06 35.93 0.52
CA THR A 116 -10.47 35.40 -0.71
C THR A 116 -11.52 34.95 -1.75
N ASN A 117 -11.14 35.00 -3.04
CA ASN A 117 -11.91 34.58 -4.19
C ASN A 117 -11.12 33.54 -5.01
N SER A 118 -11.64 32.31 -5.13
CA SER A 118 -10.96 31.21 -5.82
C SER A 118 -10.75 31.41 -7.33
N ALA A 119 -11.35 32.43 -7.95
CA ALA A 119 -11.15 32.75 -9.36
C ALA A 119 -9.94 33.68 -9.61
N THR A 120 -9.50 34.43 -8.61
CA THR A 120 -8.44 35.45 -8.74
C THR A 120 -7.31 35.29 -7.74
N ASP A 121 -7.57 34.71 -6.58
CA ASP A 121 -6.64 34.67 -5.45
C ASP A 121 -6.07 33.25 -5.30
N PHE A 122 -4.75 33.15 -5.24
CA PHE A 122 -4.07 31.87 -5.06
C PHE A 122 -2.70 32.06 -4.41
N ILE A 123 -2.20 30.97 -3.83
CA ILE A 123 -0.78 30.84 -3.47
C ILE A 123 -0.12 30.06 -4.61
N GLY A 124 0.84 30.67 -5.30
CA GLY A 124 1.51 30.04 -6.43
C GLY A 124 2.31 31.01 -7.28
N THR A 125 2.56 30.62 -8.52
CA THR A 125 3.32 31.36 -9.54
C THR A 125 2.39 31.80 -10.68
N LEU A 126 2.72 32.92 -11.35
CA LEU A 126 2.01 33.41 -12.55
C LEU A 126 2.68 32.97 -13.85
N ASP A 127 3.92 32.49 -13.76
CA ASP A 127 4.75 32.01 -14.84
C ASP A 127 4.88 30.48 -14.80
N ASN A 128 5.61 29.91 -15.77
CA ASN A 128 5.83 28.47 -15.87
C ASN A 128 6.96 28.01 -14.93
N GLU A 129 6.87 28.40 -13.67
CA GLU A 129 7.82 28.07 -12.62
C GLU A 129 7.13 27.27 -11.51
N ASP A 130 7.88 26.38 -10.87
CA ASP A 130 7.36 25.52 -9.80
C ASP A 130 7.08 26.32 -8.52
N PHE A 131 5.97 26.03 -7.83
CA PHE A 131 5.71 26.56 -6.49
C PHE A 131 6.38 25.67 -5.43
N VAL A 132 7.33 26.22 -4.66
CA VAL A 132 8.19 25.46 -3.73
C VAL A 132 8.05 25.95 -2.29
N ILE A 133 7.76 25.03 -1.38
CA ILE A 133 7.75 25.27 0.08
C ILE A 133 9.07 24.79 0.69
N ARG A 134 9.68 25.64 1.52
CA ARG A 134 11.01 25.41 2.10
C ARG A 134 11.00 25.46 3.62
N THR A 135 11.91 24.71 4.25
CA THR A 135 12.29 24.88 5.67
C THR A 135 13.81 24.93 5.77
N ASN A 136 14.37 25.87 6.54
CA ASN A 136 15.82 26.10 6.62
C ASN A 136 16.51 26.20 5.24
N ASN A 137 15.88 26.95 4.32
CA ASN A 137 16.32 27.09 2.92
C ASN A 137 16.44 25.76 2.12
N GLN A 138 15.83 24.67 2.59
CA GLN A 138 15.73 23.39 1.88
C GLN A 138 14.33 23.20 1.33
N SER A 139 14.20 22.84 0.05
CA SER A 139 12.93 22.48 -0.56
C SER A 139 12.34 21.23 0.10
N ARG A 140 11.07 21.29 0.49
CA ARG A 140 10.36 20.17 1.14
C ARG A 140 9.19 19.67 0.33
N LEU A 141 8.43 20.60 -0.25
CA LEU A 141 7.27 20.30 -1.07
C LEU A 141 7.33 21.17 -2.32
N ARG A 142 6.91 20.61 -3.45
CA ARG A 142 6.83 21.34 -4.72
C ARG A 142 5.57 20.97 -5.48
N VAL A 143 4.84 21.98 -5.96
CA VAL A 143 3.84 21.80 -7.02
C VAL A 143 4.53 22.11 -8.34
N SER A 144 4.75 21.08 -9.15
CA SER A 144 5.49 21.24 -10.41
C SER A 144 4.61 21.74 -11.55
N THR A 145 5.25 22.29 -12.59
CA THR A 145 4.61 22.64 -13.88
C THR A 145 3.89 21.47 -14.56
N LYS A 146 4.13 20.23 -14.12
CA LYS A 146 3.46 19.00 -14.60
C LYS A 146 2.27 18.57 -13.75
N SER A 147 1.78 19.42 -12.85
CA SER A 147 0.69 19.10 -11.91
C SER A 147 1.02 17.98 -10.92
N GLN A 148 2.29 17.90 -10.49
CA GLN A 148 2.73 16.91 -9.49
C GLN A 148 2.92 17.58 -8.14
N LEU A 149 2.54 16.88 -7.07
CA LEU A 149 2.93 17.24 -5.70
C LEU A 149 4.15 16.39 -5.31
N GLU A 150 5.32 17.01 -5.27
CA GLU A 150 6.59 16.35 -5.03
C GLU A 150 7.06 16.54 -3.57
N PHE A 151 7.33 15.44 -2.89
CA PHE A 151 7.99 15.42 -1.59
C PHE A 151 9.50 15.31 -1.81
N LEU A 152 10.25 16.30 -1.33
CA LEU A 152 11.66 16.47 -1.67
C LEU A 152 12.57 16.25 -0.46
N ASN A 153 13.79 15.79 -0.73
CA ASN A 153 14.80 15.51 0.30
C ASN A 153 14.36 14.46 1.34
N THR A 154 13.62 13.45 0.86
CA THR A 154 13.08 12.32 1.62
C THR A 154 13.58 10.96 1.10
N GLY A 155 14.61 10.94 0.24
CA GLY A 155 15.10 9.67 -0.30
C GLY A 155 14.16 8.98 -1.29
N ASN A 156 13.40 9.77 -2.04
CA ASN A 156 12.29 9.32 -2.89
C ASN A 156 11.10 8.72 -2.11
N SER A 157 10.98 9.05 -0.82
CA SER A 157 9.87 8.60 0.02
C SER A 157 8.77 9.67 0.16
N VAL A 158 7.55 9.24 0.45
CA VAL A 158 6.39 10.10 0.74
C VAL A 158 5.95 9.86 2.18
N PHE A 159 5.94 10.92 3.00
CA PHE A 159 5.53 10.87 4.40
C PHE A 159 4.39 11.86 4.65
N ILE A 160 3.21 11.36 5.00
CA ILE A 160 2.01 12.17 5.24
C ILE A 160 1.38 11.79 6.57
N GLY A 161 1.39 12.69 7.54
CA GLY A 161 0.81 12.49 8.88
C GLY A 161 1.81 12.75 10.00
N LEU A 162 1.30 13.04 11.20
CA LEU A 162 2.14 13.34 12.36
C LEU A 162 3.08 12.16 12.67
N ASN A 163 4.39 12.40 12.70
CA ASN A 163 5.44 11.42 12.94
C ASN A 163 5.43 10.22 11.97
N SER A 164 4.90 10.39 10.76
CA SER A 164 5.00 9.37 9.72
C SER A 164 6.43 9.32 9.20
N GLY A 165 7.11 8.16 9.27
CA GLY A 165 8.51 8.03 8.85
C GLY A 165 9.51 8.88 9.66
N GLU A 166 9.18 9.26 10.89
CA GLU A 166 9.96 10.21 11.71
C GLU A 166 11.44 9.86 11.86
N ASN A 167 11.76 8.57 11.99
CA ASN A 167 13.13 8.10 12.19
C ASN A 167 13.85 7.69 10.89
N ASP A 168 13.22 7.86 9.72
CA ASP A 168 13.81 7.49 8.43
C ASP A 168 15.11 8.30 8.20
N ASP A 169 16.15 7.63 7.72
CA ASP A 169 17.47 8.22 7.51
C ASP A 169 17.54 9.14 6.28
N LEU A 170 16.43 9.29 5.55
CA LEU A 170 16.27 10.08 4.33
C LEU A 170 17.22 9.66 3.20
N SER A 171 17.85 8.49 3.32
CA SER A 171 18.57 7.84 2.23
C SER A 171 17.60 7.30 1.20
N SER A 172 18.09 6.82 0.05
CA SER A 172 17.25 6.44 -1.10
C SER A 172 16.40 5.18 -0.81
N ASN A 173 15.34 5.31 0.00
CA ASN A 173 14.52 4.22 0.53
C ASN A 173 13.24 3.92 -0.28
N GLN A 174 12.66 4.88 -1.00
CA GLN A 174 11.42 4.69 -1.81
C GLN A 174 10.21 4.21 -0.99
N ASN A 175 10.00 4.77 0.21
CA ASN A 175 8.87 4.41 1.07
C ASN A 175 7.63 5.27 0.80
N THR A 176 6.43 4.73 1.03
CA THR A 176 5.18 5.50 1.07
C THR A 176 4.51 5.29 2.41
N TYR A 177 4.55 6.28 3.30
CA TYR A 177 3.95 6.22 4.62
C TYR A 177 2.85 7.29 4.77
N VAL A 178 1.63 6.85 5.05
CA VAL A 178 0.46 7.73 5.16
C VAL A 178 -0.34 7.39 6.42
N GLY A 179 -0.36 8.28 7.39
CA GLY A 179 -1.07 8.15 8.66
C GLY A 179 -0.21 8.55 9.85
N THR A 180 -0.85 8.99 10.92
CA THR A 180 -0.14 9.34 12.17
C THR A 180 0.63 8.13 12.70
N GLN A 181 1.93 8.31 12.93
CA GLN A 181 2.88 7.28 13.38
C GLN A 181 2.98 6.06 12.45
N SER A 182 2.64 6.21 11.18
CA SER A 182 2.88 5.17 10.16
C SER A 182 4.39 4.94 9.99
N ALA A 183 4.83 3.70 10.21
CA ALA A 183 6.24 3.29 10.15
C ALA A 183 7.21 4.19 10.95
N GLN A 184 6.75 4.75 12.08
CA GLN A 184 7.48 5.76 12.86
C GLN A 184 8.92 5.34 13.22
N ALA A 185 9.13 4.08 13.61
CA ALA A 185 10.43 3.59 14.06
C ALA A 185 11.37 3.17 12.93
N ASN A 186 10.92 3.15 11.66
CA ASN A 186 11.74 2.68 10.55
C ASN A 186 12.88 3.67 10.26
N THR A 187 14.12 3.19 10.25
CA THR A 187 15.32 4.00 10.06
C THR A 187 15.91 3.86 8.66
N SER A 188 16.03 2.64 8.13
CA SER A 188 16.73 2.37 6.86
C SER A 188 16.04 1.31 6.01
N GLY A 189 14.79 0.97 6.34
CA GLY A 189 13.99 0.03 5.55
C GLY A 189 13.56 0.70 4.25
N SER A 190 13.46 -0.08 3.18
CA SER A 190 13.18 0.43 1.84
C SER A 190 11.99 -0.26 1.19
N SER A 191 11.41 0.38 0.17
CA SER A 191 10.32 -0.15 -0.66
C SER A 191 9.09 -0.58 0.15
N ASN A 192 8.80 0.12 1.25
CA ASN A 192 7.61 -0.13 2.07
C ASN A 192 6.43 0.76 1.63
N THR A 193 5.23 0.20 1.57
CA THR A 193 3.96 0.93 1.44
C THR A 193 3.15 0.73 2.71
N VAL A 194 2.95 1.79 3.50
CA VAL A 194 2.28 1.74 4.81
C VAL A 194 1.21 2.82 4.88
N ILE A 195 -0.04 2.42 5.11
CA ILE A 195 -1.18 3.33 5.18
C ILE A 195 -2.03 2.99 6.42
N GLY A 196 -2.08 3.90 7.39
CA GLY A 196 -2.93 3.77 8.58
C GLY A 196 -2.31 4.37 9.85
N TYR A 197 -3.17 4.67 10.83
CA TYR A 197 -2.75 5.10 12.17
C TYR A 197 -1.91 3.99 12.83
N GLN A 198 -0.67 4.28 13.21
CA GLN A 198 0.26 3.33 13.83
C GLN A 198 0.50 2.02 13.04
N ALA A 199 0.27 2.02 11.72
CA ALA A 199 0.60 0.89 10.88
C ALA A 199 2.13 0.71 10.83
N LEU A 200 2.61 -0.54 10.97
CA LEU A 200 4.04 -0.90 10.99
C LEU A 200 4.90 -0.08 11.98
N ARG A 201 4.30 0.46 13.05
CA ARG A 201 4.91 1.49 13.90
C ARG A 201 6.30 1.15 14.45
N ASN A 202 6.51 -0.09 14.90
CA ASN A 202 7.72 -0.50 15.61
C ASN A 202 8.82 -1.12 14.72
N ASN A 203 8.62 -1.20 13.39
CA ASN A 203 9.58 -1.89 12.51
C ASN A 203 10.79 -1.01 12.19
N SER A 204 11.96 -1.33 12.75
CA SER A 204 13.16 -0.48 12.63
C SER A 204 13.90 -0.53 11.30
N ILE A 205 14.10 -1.70 10.67
CA ILE A 205 14.91 -1.79 9.44
C ILE A 205 14.24 -2.57 8.32
N GLY A 206 13.04 -3.12 8.55
CA GLY A 206 12.41 -4.03 7.60
C GLY A 206 11.99 -3.35 6.30
N SER A 207 12.12 -4.09 5.19
CA SER A 207 11.87 -3.64 3.81
C SER A 207 10.78 -4.44 3.10
N ASN A 208 10.29 -3.94 1.96
CA ASN A 208 9.34 -4.62 1.06
C ASN A 208 8.00 -5.01 1.70
N ASN A 209 7.49 -4.21 2.65
CA ASN A 209 6.20 -4.47 3.29
C ASN A 209 5.07 -3.67 2.63
N THR A 210 3.90 -4.27 2.44
CA THR A 210 2.65 -3.60 2.08
C THR A 210 1.64 -3.74 3.21
N ILE A 211 1.46 -2.67 4.00
CA ILE A 211 0.70 -2.68 5.25
C ILE A 211 -0.40 -1.62 5.19
N ILE A 212 -1.66 -2.03 5.21
CA ILE A 212 -2.81 -1.15 5.04
C ILE A 212 -3.83 -1.43 6.15
N GLY A 213 -4.00 -0.48 7.07
CA GLY A 213 -4.98 -0.56 8.15
C GLY A 213 -4.49 0.01 9.47
N SER A 214 -5.41 0.55 10.27
CA SER A 214 -5.08 1.07 11.62
C SER A 214 -4.46 -0.04 12.47
N GLN A 215 -3.30 0.24 13.05
CA GLN A 215 -2.50 -0.65 13.89
C GLN A 215 -2.10 -1.98 13.23
N SER A 216 -2.23 -2.12 11.90
CA SER A 216 -1.78 -3.31 11.20
C SER A 216 -0.27 -3.48 11.34
N PHE A 217 0.19 -4.69 11.69
CA PHE A 217 1.60 -5.00 11.92
C PHE A 217 2.32 -4.07 12.93
N ALA A 218 1.59 -3.38 13.81
CA ALA A 218 2.16 -2.33 14.67
C ALA A 218 3.27 -2.82 15.62
N LEU A 219 3.25 -4.11 15.96
CA LEU A 219 4.21 -4.77 16.86
C LEU A 219 5.36 -5.46 16.12
N ALA A 220 5.35 -5.44 14.79
CA ALA A 220 6.38 -6.09 13.99
C ALA A 220 7.74 -5.40 14.17
N SER A 221 8.80 -6.19 14.34
CA SER A 221 10.17 -5.72 14.50
C SER A 221 11.07 -6.40 13.46
N ASN A 222 11.80 -5.60 12.68
CA ASN A 222 12.69 -6.07 11.60
C ASN A 222 11.99 -7.01 10.60
N ALA A 223 10.70 -6.79 10.36
CA ALA A 223 9.86 -7.64 9.54
C ALA A 223 9.91 -7.19 8.08
N GLU A 224 10.02 -8.14 7.16
CA GLU A 224 10.22 -7.89 5.72
C GLU A 224 9.29 -8.72 4.85
N ASN A 225 9.04 -8.26 3.61
CA ASN A 225 8.29 -9.01 2.60
C ASN A 225 6.87 -9.41 3.07
N ASN A 226 6.21 -8.57 3.86
CA ASN A 226 4.88 -8.85 4.38
C ASN A 226 3.80 -8.12 3.61
N ILE A 227 2.62 -8.73 3.53
CA ILE A 227 1.39 -8.08 3.11
C ILE A 227 0.38 -8.20 4.25
N ALA A 228 -0.07 -7.07 4.80
CA ALA A 228 -1.10 -7.03 5.83
C ALA A 228 -2.17 -6.00 5.48
N ILE A 229 -3.42 -6.44 5.36
CA ILE A 229 -4.56 -5.61 4.95
C ILE A 229 -5.70 -5.82 5.95
N GLY A 230 -6.08 -4.75 6.66
CA GLY A 230 -7.13 -4.74 7.66
C GLY A 230 -6.69 -4.10 8.97
N ALA A 231 -7.64 -3.50 9.70
CA ALA A 231 -7.35 -2.94 11.02
C ALA A 231 -6.88 -4.05 11.99
N GLY A 232 -5.72 -3.87 12.61
CA GLY A 232 -5.11 -4.87 13.49
C GLY A 232 -4.58 -6.12 12.78
N ALA A 233 -4.61 -6.18 11.44
CA ALA A 233 -4.09 -7.33 10.69
C ALA A 233 -2.62 -7.56 11.05
N GLY A 234 -2.30 -8.77 11.49
CA GLY A 234 -0.96 -9.13 11.95
C GLY A 234 -0.49 -8.36 13.19
N ALA A 235 -1.39 -7.77 13.98
CA ALA A 235 -1.06 -7.01 15.19
C ALA A 235 -1.35 -7.84 16.46
N PHE A 236 -0.97 -9.12 16.46
CA PHE A 236 -1.15 -9.99 17.61
C PHE A 236 -0.14 -9.65 18.71
N ALA A 237 -0.64 -9.23 19.87
CA ALA A 237 0.13 -9.11 21.10
C ALA A 237 -0.01 -10.39 21.92
N GLY A 238 1.07 -11.17 22.14
CA GLY A 238 0.98 -12.37 22.99
C GLY A 238 2.20 -13.29 22.95
N PHE A 239 2.08 -14.43 23.66
CA PHE A 239 3.11 -15.48 23.91
C PHE A 239 3.80 -16.04 22.65
N PHE A 240 3.30 -15.71 21.46
CA PHE A 240 3.77 -16.20 20.15
C PHE A 240 4.76 -15.27 19.44
N GLY A 241 5.08 -14.10 20.02
CA GLY A 241 6.09 -13.18 19.50
C GLY A 241 5.59 -12.16 18.47
N SER A 242 6.46 -11.22 18.11
CA SER A 242 6.25 -10.27 17.02
C SER A 242 6.00 -11.00 15.70
N PRO A 243 5.13 -10.50 14.82
CA PRO A 243 5.06 -10.98 13.44
C PRO A 243 6.46 -10.99 12.80
N GLY A 244 6.78 -12.09 12.13
CA GLY A 244 8.02 -12.25 11.39
C GLY A 244 7.93 -11.70 9.96
N SER A 245 8.83 -12.18 9.10
CA SER A 245 8.88 -11.84 7.68
C SER A 245 8.13 -12.85 6.80
N ASN A 246 7.84 -12.45 5.56
CA ASN A 246 7.26 -13.29 4.52
C ASN A 246 5.82 -13.76 4.82
N LEU A 247 5.02 -12.93 5.49
CA LEU A 247 3.66 -13.28 5.89
C LEU A 247 2.60 -12.51 5.09
N LEU A 248 1.45 -13.17 4.89
CA LEU A 248 0.23 -12.59 4.35
C LEU A 248 -0.86 -12.59 5.44
N TYR A 249 -1.51 -11.46 5.66
CA TYR A 249 -2.69 -11.31 6.52
C TYR A 249 -3.72 -10.41 5.82
N ILE A 250 -4.92 -10.93 5.56
CA ILE A 250 -6.03 -10.16 4.99
C ILE A 250 -7.27 -10.42 5.85
N GLU A 251 -7.47 -9.57 6.85
CA GLU A 251 -8.67 -9.47 7.68
C GLU A 251 -8.50 -8.31 8.68
N PRO A 252 -9.54 -7.53 9.01
CA PRO A 252 -9.50 -6.61 10.15
C PRO A 252 -9.57 -7.37 11.49
N SER A 253 -8.52 -8.11 11.81
CA SER A 253 -8.46 -9.06 12.92
C SER A 253 -7.05 -9.16 13.48
N THR A 254 -6.94 -9.34 14.79
CA THR A 254 -5.67 -9.56 15.50
C THR A 254 -5.37 -11.04 15.73
N THR A 255 -6.10 -11.96 15.08
CA THR A 255 -5.88 -13.40 15.25
C THR A 255 -4.76 -13.91 14.34
N ASN A 256 -4.21 -15.07 14.67
CA ASN A 256 -3.29 -15.80 13.79
C ASN A 256 -4.02 -16.52 12.65
N SER A 257 -5.36 -16.56 12.68
CA SER A 257 -6.21 -17.31 11.75
C SER A 257 -7.07 -16.39 10.90
N PRO A 258 -6.44 -15.52 10.08
CA PRO A 258 -7.17 -14.54 9.29
C PRO A 258 -8.07 -15.21 8.24
N LEU A 259 -9.04 -14.44 7.72
CA LEU A 259 -9.86 -14.85 6.57
C LEU A 259 -9.00 -15.40 5.43
N ILE A 260 -7.96 -14.66 5.04
CA ILE A 260 -6.89 -15.17 4.17
C ILE A 260 -5.56 -14.84 4.84
N GLY A 261 -4.71 -15.84 5.00
CA GLY A 261 -3.35 -15.65 5.47
C GLY A 261 -2.38 -16.60 4.80
N GLY A 262 -1.09 -16.38 4.96
CA GLY A 262 -0.11 -17.16 4.22
C GLY A 262 1.33 -16.90 4.64
N ASN A 263 2.20 -17.77 4.16
CA ASN A 263 3.63 -17.67 4.37
C ASN A 263 4.34 -17.85 3.01
N PHE A 264 4.89 -16.75 2.50
CA PHE A 264 5.58 -16.69 1.22
C PHE A 264 6.86 -17.55 1.20
N SER A 265 7.54 -17.75 2.33
CA SER A 265 8.71 -18.64 2.40
C SER A 265 8.33 -20.10 2.15
N THR A 266 7.14 -20.51 2.55
CA THR A 266 6.65 -21.89 2.35
C THR A 266 5.77 -22.04 1.10
N ASN A 267 5.44 -20.94 0.42
CA ASN A 267 4.44 -20.89 -0.66
C ASN A 267 3.09 -21.50 -0.23
N ARG A 268 2.64 -21.19 0.99
CA ARG A 268 1.38 -21.71 1.55
C ARG A 268 0.40 -20.58 1.85
N VAL A 269 -0.87 -20.84 1.55
CA VAL A 269 -2.01 -19.98 1.88
C VAL A 269 -3.02 -20.76 2.74
N GLY A 270 -3.60 -20.06 3.70
CA GLY A 270 -4.65 -20.52 4.59
C GLY A 270 -5.89 -19.66 4.43
N VAL A 271 -7.07 -20.27 4.54
CA VAL A 271 -8.36 -19.57 4.65
C VAL A 271 -8.96 -19.92 6.01
N ASN A 272 -9.16 -18.93 6.88
CA ASN A 272 -9.59 -19.14 8.28
C ASN A 272 -8.69 -20.15 9.02
N ARG A 273 -7.37 -19.99 8.90
CA ARG A 273 -6.37 -20.92 9.44
C ARG A 273 -5.16 -20.20 9.98
N ASP A 274 -4.57 -20.77 11.03
CA ASP A 274 -3.32 -20.28 11.62
C ASP A 274 -2.21 -20.24 10.57
N VAL A 275 -1.73 -19.03 10.26
CA VAL A 275 -0.67 -18.78 9.28
C VAL A 275 0.64 -19.47 9.65
N ASN A 276 0.89 -19.72 10.93
CA ASN A 276 2.11 -20.38 11.41
C ASN A 276 2.04 -21.91 11.29
N ASN A 277 0.88 -22.48 11.00
CA ASN A 277 0.66 -23.93 10.96
C ASN A 277 -0.01 -24.39 9.66
N LEU A 278 0.37 -23.76 8.54
CA LEU A 278 -0.06 -24.20 7.22
C LEU A 278 0.75 -25.43 6.80
N THR A 279 0.05 -26.52 6.48
CA THR A 279 0.68 -27.81 6.13
C THR A 279 0.69 -28.10 4.64
N HIS A 280 -0.21 -27.48 3.89
CA HIS A 280 -0.40 -27.66 2.45
C HIS A 280 -0.36 -26.31 1.72
N THR A 281 -0.17 -26.34 0.40
CA THR A 281 -0.22 -25.14 -0.45
C THR A 281 -1.49 -24.33 -0.20
N LEU A 282 -2.64 -24.99 -0.08
CA LEU A 282 -3.90 -24.41 0.38
C LEU A 282 -4.42 -25.18 1.59
N THR A 283 -4.62 -24.51 2.72
CA THR A 283 -5.24 -25.09 3.92
C THR A 283 -6.53 -24.35 4.25
N VAL A 284 -7.67 -25.04 4.36
CA VAL A 284 -8.97 -24.39 4.64
C VAL A 284 -9.49 -24.76 6.04
N GLY A 285 -9.96 -23.75 6.77
CA GLY A 285 -10.54 -23.82 8.12
C GLY A 285 -11.83 -24.62 8.22
N GLY A 286 -12.63 -24.56 7.16
CA GLY A 286 -13.97 -25.15 7.10
C GLY A 286 -14.26 -25.82 5.76
N ASN A 287 -15.53 -25.80 5.38
CA ASN A 287 -16.01 -26.48 4.17
C ASN A 287 -15.57 -25.74 2.90
N VAL A 288 -15.33 -26.52 1.85
CA VAL A 288 -15.08 -26.01 0.50
C VAL A 288 -16.27 -26.36 -0.37
N PHE A 289 -16.89 -25.37 -0.99
CA PHE A 289 -17.91 -25.54 -2.03
C PHE A 289 -17.30 -25.17 -3.39
N ALA A 290 -17.31 -26.10 -4.34
CA ALA A 290 -16.87 -25.88 -5.71
C ALA A 290 -18.07 -26.02 -6.65
N GLN A 291 -18.36 -24.97 -7.43
CA GLN A 291 -19.51 -24.96 -8.34
C GLN A 291 -19.40 -26.00 -9.46
N SER A 292 -18.19 -26.24 -9.97
CA SER A 292 -17.95 -27.20 -11.06
C SER A 292 -17.30 -28.48 -10.54
N GLY A 293 -16.11 -28.39 -9.94
CA GLY A 293 -15.41 -29.57 -9.42
C GLY A 293 -13.90 -29.32 -9.25
N PHE A 294 -13.19 -30.40 -8.91
CA PHE A 294 -11.72 -30.42 -8.80
C PHE A 294 -11.14 -31.13 -10.04
N PHE A 295 -10.22 -30.46 -10.75
CA PHE A 295 -9.59 -31.00 -11.95
C PHE A 295 -8.15 -31.39 -11.65
N THR A 296 -7.73 -32.58 -12.07
CA THR A 296 -6.34 -33.02 -11.97
C THR A 296 -5.67 -32.92 -13.34
N GLY A 297 -4.51 -32.26 -13.40
CA GLY A 297 -3.82 -31.94 -14.67
C GLY A 297 -3.18 -33.13 -15.40
N ALA A 298 -3.32 -34.37 -14.91
CA ALA A 298 -2.66 -35.54 -15.47
C ALA A 298 -3.58 -36.76 -15.55
N GLY A 299 -3.97 -37.14 -16.77
CA GLY A 299 -3.60 -38.43 -17.35
C GLY A 299 -4.11 -39.75 -16.74
N GLY A 300 -5.15 -39.74 -15.92
CA GLY A 300 -5.84 -41.00 -15.57
C GLY A 300 -6.73 -41.45 -16.74
N SER A 301 -6.43 -42.59 -17.36
CA SER A 301 -7.37 -43.24 -18.27
C SER A 301 -8.60 -43.67 -17.49
N TYR A 302 -9.80 -43.38 -18.02
CA TYR A 302 -11.03 -43.96 -17.49
C TYR A 302 -10.97 -45.49 -17.64
N PRO A 303 -11.55 -46.23 -16.68
CA PRO A 303 -11.33 -47.67 -16.54
C PRO A 303 -11.96 -48.54 -17.61
N ASP A 304 -12.54 -47.99 -18.66
CA ASP A 304 -13.05 -48.71 -19.84
C ASP A 304 -12.08 -49.78 -20.40
N TYR A 305 -10.78 -49.70 -20.08
CA TYR A 305 -9.82 -50.79 -20.31
C TYR A 305 -10.21 -52.14 -19.70
N VAL A 306 -10.99 -52.16 -18.61
CA VAL A 306 -11.47 -53.38 -17.95
C VAL A 306 -12.36 -54.17 -18.89
N PHE A 307 -13.37 -53.50 -19.47
CA PHE A 307 -14.25 -54.12 -20.44
C PHE A 307 -13.52 -54.47 -21.74
N GLN A 308 -12.64 -53.59 -22.21
CA GLN A 308 -11.87 -53.85 -23.42
C GLN A 308 -11.04 -55.14 -23.28
N GLN A 309 -10.27 -55.25 -22.19
CA GLN A 309 -9.46 -56.44 -21.90
C GLN A 309 -10.33 -57.70 -21.78
N TYR A 310 -11.48 -57.62 -21.12
CA TYR A 310 -12.34 -58.78 -20.90
C TYR A 310 -12.97 -59.32 -22.20
N PHE A 311 -13.47 -58.44 -23.06
CA PHE A 311 -14.19 -58.84 -24.27
C PHE A 311 -13.27 -59.02 -25.50
N GLU A 312 -12.20 -58.23 -25.61
CA GLU A 312 -11.29 -58.24 -26.76
C GLU A 312 -10.00 -59.03 -26.50
N GLY A 313 -9.70 -59.34 -25.23
CA GLY A 313 -8.48 -60.04 -24.81
C GLY A 313 -7.25 -59.14 -24.64
N GLU A 314 -7.35 -57.87 -25.06
CA GLU A 314 -6.33 -56.84 -24.89
C GLU A 314 -6.98 -55.47 -24.68
N SER A 315 -6.25 -54.50 -24.09
CA SER A 315 -6.71 -53.12 -23.99
C SER A 315 -5.70 -52.15 -24.60
N SER A 316 -6.15 -51.36 -25.57
CA SER A 316 -5.40 -50.22 -26.12
C SER A 316 -5.25 -49.05 -25.14
N ILE A 317 -6.18 -48.93 -24.19
CA ILE A 317 -6.23 -47.87 -23.19
C ILE A 317 -5.21 -48.13 -22.08
N LEU A 318 -5.10 -49.38 -21.63
CA LEU A 318 -4.09 -49.83 -20.67
C LEU A 318 -3.58 -51.23 -21.03
N PRO A 319 -2.57 -51.36 -21.92
CA PRO A 319 -2.09 -52.66 -22.40
C PRO A 319 -1.52 -53.58 -21.32
N SER A 320 -1.16 -53.04 -20.15
CA SER A 320 -0.67 -53.81 -19.00
C SER A 320 -1.78 -54.31 -18.07
N TYR A 321 -3.04 -53.95 -18.33
CA TYR A 321 -4.16 -54.40 -17.50
C TYR A 321 -4.48 -55.87 -17.77
N GLU A 322 -4.71 -56.62 -16.71
CA GLU A 322 -5.08 -58.02 -16.78
C GLU A 322 -6.27 -58.25 -15.86
N PHE A 323 -7.39 -58.68 -16.46
CA PHE A 323 -8.59 -59.03 -15.71
C PHE A 323 -8.32 -60.31 -14.90
N LYS A 324 -8.55 -60.25 -13.59
CA LYS A 324 -8.33 -61.38 -12.68
C LYS A 324 -9.60 -62.20 -12.52
N THR A 325 -9.48 -63.51 -12.42
CA THR A 325 -10.57 -64.40 -12.02
C THR A 325 -10.95 -64.20 -10.54
N LEU A 326 -12.17 -64.60 -10.16
CA LEU A 326 -12.60 -64.53 -8.75
C LEU A 326 -11.68 -65.33 -7.82
N GLU A 327 -11.18 -66.48 -8.28
CA GLU A 327 -10.23 -67.31 -7.52
C GLU A 327 -8.92 -66.56 -7.25
N GLU A 328 -8.37 -65.86 -8.24
CA GLU A 328 -7.15 -65.07 -8.06
C GLU A 328 -7.38 -63.85 -7.16
N VAL A 329 -8.53 -63.19 -7.28
CA VAL A 329 -8.92 -62.08 -6.40
C VAL A 329 -9.07 -62.59 -4.95
N GLU A 330 -9.72 -63.74 -4.74
CA GLU A 330 -9.87 -64.35 -3.43
C GLU A 330 -8.50 -64.68 -2.79
N GLN A 331 -7.59 -65.27 -3.56
CA GLN A 331 -6.23 -65.56 -3.11
C GLN A 331 -5.49 -64.26 -2.73
N PHE A 332 -5.61 -63.21 -3.54
CA PHE A 332 -4.99 -61.93 -3.25
C PHE A 332 -5.53 -61.33 -1.94
N ILE A 333 -6.85 -61.32 -1.75
CA ILE A 333 -7.49 -60.79 -0.54
C ILE A 333 -7.06 -61.59 0.69
N LYS A 334 -7.00 -62.92 0.61
CA LYS A 334 -6.52 -63.76 1.73
C LYS A 334 -5.07 -63.46 2.11
N ALA A 335 -4.23 -63.15 1.13
CA ALA A 335 -2.82 -62.84 1.36
C ALA A 335 -2.59 -61.40 1.85
N HIS A 336 -3.37 -60.41 1.39
CA HIS A 336 -3.06 -58.99 1.60
C HIS A 336 -4.12 -58.21 2.40
N GLY A 337 -5.35 -58.70 2.49
CA GLY A 337 -6.42 -58.06 3.26
C GLY A 337 -7.08 -56.85 2.59
N HIS A 338 -6.86 -56.63 1.29
CA HIS A 338 -7.51 -55.59 0.49
C HIS A 338 -7.68 -56.03 -0.97
N LEU A 339 -8.41 -55.25 -1.77
CA LEU A 339 -8.65 -55.54 -3.18
C LEU A 339 -7.39 -55.29 -4.05
N PRO A 340 -7.18 -56.07 -5.12
CA PRO A 340 -6.10 -55.83 -6.08
C PRO A 340 -6.12 -54.41 -6.66
N GLY A 341 -4.97 -53.73 -6.57
CA GLY A 341 -4.77 -52.37 -7.07
C GLY A 341 -5.41 -51.26 -6.23
N VAL A 342 -6.11 -51.57 -5.13
CA VAL A 342 -6.58 -50.59 -4.14
C VAL A 342 -5.54 -50.50 -3.03
N LYS A 343 -5.17 -49.29 -2.63
CA LYS A 343 -4.19 -49.08 -1.54
C LYS A 343 -4.69 -49.70 -0.24
N SER A 344 -3.81 -50.42 0.46
CA SER A 344 -4.09 -50.95 1.79
C SER A 344 -4.15 -49.84 2.85
N TYR A 345 -4.72 -50.16 4.01
CA TYR A 345 -4.71 -49.26 5.17
C TYR A 345 -3.28 -48.84 5.57
N ASN A 346 -2.32 -49.76 5.52
CA ASN A 346 -0.94 -49.48 5.92
C ASN A 346 -0.27 -48.52 4.93
N GLU A 347 -0.45 -48.72 3.62
CA GLU A 347 0.07 -47.80 2.60
C GLU A 347 -0.51 -46.38 2.74
N VAL A 348 -1.81 -46.27 3.00
CA VAL A 348 -2.47 -44.97 3.21
C VAL A 348 -1.97 -44.31 4.50
N LYS A 349 -1.82 -45.09 5.59
CA LYS A 349 -1.31 -44.62 6.87
C LYS A 349 0.15 -44.14 6.77
N GLU A 350 1.00 -44.87 6.06
CA GLU A 350 2.39 -44.50 5.79
C GLU A 350 2.49 -43.17 5.02
N ASN A 351 1.49 -42.85 4.20
CA ASN A 351 1.39 -41.59 3.47
C ASN A 351 0.57 -40.51 4.23
N ASN A 352 0.45 -40.58 5.56
CA ASN A 352 -0.31 -39.63 6.39
C ASN A 352 -1.77 -39.43 5.94
N PHE A 353 -2.41 -40.46 5.40
CA PHE A 353 -3.76 -40.39 4.84
C PHE A 353 -3.91 -39.40 3.66
N ASN A 354 -2.81 -39.02 3.01
CA ASN A 354 -2.86 -38.25 1.77
C ASN A 354 -3.34 -39.15 0.63
N ILE A 355 -4.54 -38.88 0.14
CA ILE A 355 -5.17 -39.62 -0.94
C ILE A 355 -5.46 -38.64 -2.08
N GLU A 356 -5.02 -39.01 -3.28
CA GLU A 356 -5.41 -38.31 -4.49
C GLU A 356 -6.84 -38.73 -4.86
N LEU A 357 -7.78 -37.80 -4.67
CA LEU A 357 -9.22 -38.05 -4.87
C LEU A 357 -9.56 -38.58 -6.26
N SER A 358 -8.92 -38.05 -7.31
CA SER A 358 -9.09 -38.50 -8.71
C SER A 358 -8.66 -39.95 -8.89
N ALA A 359 -7.44 -40.31 -8.47
CA ALA A 359 -6.89 -41.65 -8.63
C ALA A 359 -7.73 -42.69 -7.86
N THR A 360 -8.18 -42.35 -6.65
CA THR A 360 -9.08 -43.23 -5.88
C THR A 360 -10.45 -43.35 -6.54
N SER A 361 -11.00 -42.26 -7.10
CA SER A 361 -12.27 -42.32 -7.83
C SER A 361 -12.16 -43.21 -9.08
N ILE A 362 -11.07 -43.11 -9.83
CA ILE A 362 -10.81 -43.95 -11.02
C ILE A 362 -10.66 -45.42 -10.59
N LYS A 363 -9.88 -45.69 -9.53
CA LYS A 363 -9.70 -47.06 -9.03
C LYS A 363 -11.00 -47.67 -8.52
N ASN A 364 -11.84 -46.88 -7.85
CA ASN A 364 -13.16 -47.32 -7.43
C ASN A 364 -14.04 -47.69 -8.64
N LEU A 365 -14.00 -46.89 -9.71
CA LEU A 365 -14.73 -47.19 -10.93
C LEU A 365 -14.20 -48.48 -11.61
N GLU A 366 -12.88 -48.69 -11.65
CA GLU A 366 -12.29 -49.96 -12.12
C GLU A 366 -12.84 -51.17 -11.34
N LYS A 367 -12.88 -51.10 -10.00
CA LYS A 367 -13.42 -52.20 -9.20
C LYS A 367 -14.93 -52.40 -9.41
N ILE A 368 -15.67 -51.34 -9.71
CA ILE A 368 -17.09 -51.43 -10.06
C ILE A 368 -17.27 -52.18 -11.40
N GLU A 369 -16.46 -51.85 -12.41
CA GLU A 369 -16.51 -52.54 -13.70
C GLU A 369 -16.16 -54.03 -13.59
N GLU A 370 -15.13 -54.36 -12.81
CA GLU A 370 -14.78 -55.76 -12.51
C GLU A 370 -15.93 -56.49 -11.81
N LEU A 371 -16.56 -55.86 -10.81
CA LEU A 371 -17.71 -56.42 -10.11
C LEU A 371 -18.89 -56.70 -11.04
N PHE A 372 -19.13 -55.81 -12.01
CA PHE A 372 -20.17 -56.03 -13.03
C PHE A 372 -19.84 -57.23 -13.91
N LEU A 373 -18.58 -57.40 -14.34
CA LEU A 373 -18.16 -58.58 -15.11
C LEU A 373 -18.34 -59.87 -14.32
N TYR A 374 -17.91 -59.92 -13.05
CA TYR A 374 -18.15 -61.08 -12.19
C TYR A 374 -19.64 -61.37 -12.00
N SER A 375 -20.47 -60.34 -11.89
CA SER A 375 -21.93 -60.51 -11.80
C SER A 375 -22.53 -61.10 -13.08
N ILE A 376 -22.03 -60.66 -14.25
CA ILE A 376 -22.43 -61.21 -15.55
C ILE A 376 -22.04 -62.69 -15.66
N GLU A 377 -20.80 -63.05 -15.28
CA GLU A 377 -20.33 -64.44 -15.24
C GLU A 377 -21.18 -65.31 -14.31
N LEU A 378 -21.42 -64.82 -13.09
CA LEU A 378 -22.22 -65.52 -12.09
C LEU A 378 -23.64 -65.75 -12.60
N ASN A 379 -24.28 -64.73 -13.19
CA ASN A 379 -25.63 -64.85 -13.76
C ASN A 379 -25.67 -65.85 -14.93
N SER A 380 -24.64 -65.85 -15.78
CA SER A 380 -24.49 -66.84 -16.86
C SER A 380 -24.41 -68.27 -16.30
N LYS A 381 -23.59 -68.47 -15.27
CA LYS A 381 -23.45 -69.76 -14.58
C LYS A 381 -24.76 -70.20 -13.92
N VAL A 382 -25.48 -69.30 -13.25
CA VAL A 382 -26.79 -69.59 -12.65
C VAL A 382 -27.81 -70.01 -13.71
N LYS A 383 -27.87 -69.31 -14.85
CA LYS A 383 -28.76 -69.70 -15.97
C LYS A 383 -28.41 -71.07 -16.54
N SER A 384 -27.11 -71.36 -16.69
CA SER A 384 -26.63 -72.66 -17.16
C SER A 384 -27.01 -73.78 -16.18
N GLN A 385 -26.79 -73.57 -14.88
CA GLN A 385 -27.16 -74.52 -13.84
C GLN A 385 -28.68 -74.74 -13.77
N ALA A 386 -29.48 -73.69 -13.92
CA ALA A 386 -30.94 -73.81 -13.99
C ALA A 386 -31.40 -74.66 -15.19
N LYS A 387 -30.73 -74.52 -16.34
CA LYS A 387 -30.99 -75.35 -17.52
C LYS A 387 -30.59 -76.81 -17.29
N GLU A 388 -29.43 -77.06 -16.69
CA GLU A 388 -28.98 -78.43 -16.35
C GLU A 388 -29.94 -79.10 -15.36
N LEU A 389 -30.44 -78.36 -14.37
CA LEU A 389 -31.46 -78.85 -13.44
C LEU A 389 -32.75 -79.23 -14.17
N GLN A 390 -33.23 -78.37 -15.08
CA GLN A 390 -34.42 -78.67 -15.89
C GLN A 390 -34.23 -79.92 -16.77
N GLU A 391 -33.04 -80.11 -17.35
CA GLU A 391 -32.72 -81.31 -18.13
C GLU A 391 -32.67 -82.58 -17.25
N LYS A 392 -32.12 -82.49 -16.03
CA LYS A 392 -32.12 -83.58 -15.06
C LYS A 392 -33.51 -83.93 -14.56
N ASP A 393 -34.35 -82.93 -14.27
CA ASP A 393 -35.75 -83.15 -13.88
C ASP A 393 -36.51 -83.90 -14.99
N SER A 394 -36.31 -83.53 -16.26
CA SER A 394 -36.89 -84.26 -17.39
C SER A 394 -36.38 -85.69 -17.53
N GLN A 395 -35.11 -85.97 -17.17
CA GLN A 395 -34.57 -87.34 -17.17
C GLN A 395 -35.13 -88.17 -16.02
N ILE A 396 -35.32 -87.57 -14.85
CA ILE A 396 -35.95 -88.21 -13.69
C ILE A 396 -37.40 -88.59 -14.04
N ASP A 397 -38.16 -87.68 -14.65
CA ASP A 397 -39.53 -87.95 -15.10
C ASP A 397 -39.59 -89.14 -16.09
N ASP A 398 -38.66 -89.23 -17.06
CA ASP A 398 -38.61 -90.37 -18.00
C ASP A 398 -38.27 -91.70 -17.28
N LEU A 399 -37.32 -91.66 -16.35
CA LEU A 399 -36.93 -92.84 -15.56
C LEU A 399 -38.08 -93.32 -14.67
N GLU A 400 -38.79 -92.40 -14.00
CA GLU A 400 -39.99 -92.72 -13.21
C GLU A 400 -41.06 -93.39 -14.07
N GLN A 401 -41.34 -92.84 -15.27
CA GLN A 401 -42.27 -93.47 -16.21
C GLN A 401 -41.81 -94.85 -16.68
N ARG A 402 -40.50 -95.07 -16.88
CA ARG A 402 -39.96 -96.39 -17.26
C ARG A 402 -40.08 -97.39 -16.11
N ILE A 403 -39.83 -96.98 -14.87
CA ILE A 403 -40.04 -97.81 -13.68
C ILE A 403 -41.50 -98.20 -13.57
N GLU A 404 -42.44 -97.25 -13.70
CA GLU A 404 -43.87 -97.54 -13.62
C GLU A 404 -44.32 -98.54 -14.71
N ARG A 405 -43.79 -98.43 -15.93
CA ARG A 405 -44.04 -99.41 -17.01
C ARG A 405 -43.48 -100.79 -16.68
N LEU A 406 -42.27 -100.86 -16.12
CA LEU A 406 -41.65 -102.13 -15.72
C LEU A 406 -42.43 -102.79 -14.56
N GLU A 407 -42.88 -102.02 -13.58
CA GLU A 407 -43.73 -102.50 -12.48
C GLU A 407 -45.03 -103.09 -13.02
N LYS A 408 -45.71 -102.40 -13.95
CA LYS A 408 -46.90 -102.94 -14.63
C LYS A 408 -46.62 -104.25 -15.38
N LEU A 409 -45.49 -104.36 -16.08
CA LEU A 409 -45.09 -105.58 -16.78
C LEU A 409 -44.77 -106.75 -15.84
N ILE A 410 -44.17 -106.48 -14.68
CA ILE A 410 -43.87 -107.50 -13.66
C ILE A 410 -45.16 -108.00 -13.02
N LEU A 411 -46.11 -107.10 -12.71
CA LEU A 411 -47.44 -107.48 -12.21
C LEU A 411 -48.20 -108.34 -13.23
N ALA A 412 -48.14 -107.99 -14.51
CA ALA A 412 -48.78 -108.75 -15.59
C ALA A 412 -48.17 -110.14 -15.86
N LYS A 413 -46.95 -110.42 -15.38
CA LYS A 413 -46.29 -111.75 -15.49
C LYS A 413 -46.51 -112.65 -14.27
N LYS A 414 -47.05 -112.11 -13.17
CA LYS A 414 -47.31 -112.84 -11.91
C LYS A 414 -48.78 -113.27 -11.73
N GLY A 415 -49.69 -112.79 -12.57
CA GLY A 415 -51.04 -113.34 -12.75
C GLY A 415 -51.10 -114.17 -14.01
#